data_AF-A0A838VX61-F1
#
_entry.id   AF-A0A838VX61-F1
#
_cell.length_a   1.000
_cell.length_b   1.000
_cell.length_c   1.000
_cell.angle_alpha   90.00
_cell.angle_beta   90.00
_cell.angle_gamma   90.00
#
_symmetry.space_group_name_H-M   'P 1'
#
loop_
_entity.id
_entity.type
_entity.pdbx_description
1 polymer ?
#
loop_
_entity_poly.entity_id
_entity_poly.type
_entity_poly.pdbx_seq_one_letter_code
_entity_poly.pdbx_strand_id
1 'polypeptide(L)'
;MVKILSRKSIGRQNVYDIGVERDHNFTIDSGFIAANCFNKSHSTAYAYVTYQTAYLKANYPVEYMAALLTANSGDTDKVQKYISTCLNMNIQIEPPDINRSGVDFTPSTGKILFGFSAVRNVGHNAIACILEAKD
;
A
#
# COMPACT_ATOMS: atom_id res chain seq x y z
N MET A 1 13.13 23.70 -20.96
CA MET A 1 11.83 23.74 -20.25
C MET A 1 10.75 23.82 -21.31
N VAL A 2 9.88 22.81 -21.45
CA VAL A 2 8.88 22.76 -22.53
C VAL A 2 7.75 23.74 -22.20
N LYS A 3 7.38 24.59 -23.16
CA LYS A 3 6.36 25.63 -23.00
C LYS A 3 5.23 25.36 -23.98
N ILE A 4 3.98 25.30 -23.50
CA ILE A 4 2.81 25.11 -24.37
C ILE A 4 2.59 26.40 -25.17
N LEU A 5 2.59 26.31 -26.50
CA LEU A 5 2.44 27.47 -27.40
C LEU A 5 0.98 27.78 -27.75
N SER A 6 0.11 26.78 -27.87
CA SER A 6 -1.32 26.98 -28.14
C SER A 6 -2.17 25.75 -27.74
N ARG A 7 -3.49 25.92 -27.63
CA ARG A 7 -4.48 24.84 -27.42
C ARG A 7 -5.67 25.06 -28.34
N LYS A 8 -6.12 24.00 -29.02
CA LYS A 8 -7.35 23.98 -29.83
C LYS A 8 -8.27 22.86 -29.35
N SER A 9 -9.57 23.16 -29.19
CA SER A 9 -10.59 22.15 -28.85
C SER A 9 -11.03 21.42 -30.11
N ILE A 10 -11.12 20.08 -30.04
CA ILE A 10 -11.63 19.20 -31.11
C ILE A 10 -13.07 18.68 -30.82
N GLY A 11 -13.73 19.22 -29.79
CA GLY A 11 -15.06 18.79 -29.35
C GLY A 11 -15.03 17.74 -28.23
N ARG A 12 -16.20 17.20 -27.87
CA ARG A 12 -16.32 16.06 -26.93
C ARG A 12 -16.23 14.76 -27.73
N GLN A 13 -15.26 13.93 -27.40
CA GLN A 13 -15.12 12.59 -27.96
C GLN A 13 -14.99 11.59 -26.81
N ASN A 14 -15.49 10.37 -27.01
CA ASN A 14 -15.20 9.27 -26.09
C ASN A 14 -13.74 8.88 -26.28
N VAL A 15 -12.90 9.23 -25.32
CA VAL A 15 -11.48 8.87 -25.31
C VAL A 15 -11.27 7.67 -24.40
N TYR A 16 -10.74 6.59 -24.97
CA TYR A 16 -10.13 5.50 -24.22
C TYR A 16 -8.61 5.72 -24.26
N ASP A 17 -7.95 5.54 -23.13
CA ASP A 17 -6.61 6.08 -22.88
C ASP A 17 -5.49 5.57 -23.84
N ILE A 18 -4.46 6.42 -23.99
CA ILE A 18 -3.07 6.29 -24.52
C ILE A 18 -2.82 5.85 -25.98
N GLY A 19 -3.74 5.19 -26.68
CA GLY A 19 -3.44 4.53 -27.97
C GLY A 19 -3.99 5.15 -29.27
N VAL A 20 -3.99 6.47 -29.47
CA VAL A 20 -4.61 7.09 -30.68
C VAL A 20 -3.62 7.38 -31.81
N GLU A 21 -3.50 6.48 -32.79
CA GLU A 21 -2.52 6.55 -33.90
C GLU A 21 -2.44 7.88 -34.69
N ARG A 22 -3.50 8.70 -34.73
CA ARG A 22 -3.56 9.88 -35.62
C ARG A 22 -3.92 11.22 -34.99
N ASP A 23 -4.32 11.27 -33.71
CA ASP A 23 -4.70 12.52 -33.05
C ASP A 23 -4.38 12.45 -31.54
N HIS A 24 -3.12 12.73 -31.17
CA HIS A 24 -2.72 12.75 -29.77
C HIS A 24 -2.95 14.11 -29.11
N ASN A 25 -3.27 14.08 -27.82
CA ASN A 25 -3.56 15.26 -27.00
C ASN A 25 -2.37 16.23 -26.88
N PHE A 26 -1.15 15.77 -27.09
CA PHE A 26 0.08 16.55 -26.94
C PHE A 26 1.09 16.23 -28.04
N THR A 27 1.52 17.25 -28.77
CA THR A 27 2.70 17.25 -29.64
C THR A 27 3.81 18.04 -28.97
N ILE A 28 5.04 17.54 -29.02
CA ILE A 28 6.22 18.29 -28.56
C ILE A 28 6.74 19.19 -29.68
N ASP A 29 7.55 20.19 -29.32
CA ASP A 29 8.05 21.24 -30.24
C ASP A 29 8.76 20.71 -31.49
N SER A 30 9.37 19.52 -31.40
CA SER A 30 10.00 18.82 -32.52
C SER A 30 9.01 18.14 -33.49
N GLY A 31 7.71 18.33 -33.30
CA GLY A 31 6.65 17.74 -34.14
C GLY A 31 6.32 16.28 -33.81
N PHE A 32 7.02 15.66 -32.86
CA PHE A 32 6.70 14.29 -32.42
C PHE A 32 5.45 14.27 -31.53
N ILE A 33 4.70 13.20 -31.70
CA ILE A 33 3.56 12.82 -30.88
C ILE A 33 4.05 12.34 -29.51
N ALA A 34 3.50 12.90 -28.43
CA ALA A 34 3.84 12.50 -27.08
C ALA A 34 2.88 11.42 -26.57
N ALA A 35 3.10 10.17 -27.00
CA ALA A 35 2.22 9.05 -26.69
C ALA A 35 2.26 8.64 -25.21
N ASN A 36 3.36 8.86 -24.49
CA ASN A 36 3.55 8.41 -23.10
C ASN A 36 3.75 9.56 -22.10
N CYS A 37 3.06 10.68 -22.29
CA CYS A 37 3.10 11.78 -21.33
C CYS A 37 2.47 11.37 -19.99
N PHE A 38 3.21 11.57 -18.90
CA PHE A 38 2.70 11.30 -17.55
C PHE A 38 2.33 12.60 -16.84
N ASN A 39 1.17 12.62 -16.18
CA ASN A 39 0.68 13.79 -15.47
C ASN A 39 1.55 14.09 -14.22
N LYS A 40 2.33 15.18 -14.28
CA LYS A 40 3.26 15.54 -13.20
C LYS A 40 2.59 15.72 -11.84
N SER A 41 1.42 16.37 -11.77
CA SER A 41 0.72 16.58 -10.49
C SER A 41 0.32 15.25 -9.83
N HIS A 42 -0.19 14.31 -10.63
CA HIS A 42 -0.57 12.99 -10.15
C HIS A 42 0.66 12.16 -9.72
N SER A 43 1.72 12.13 -10.53
CA SER A 43 2.98 11.48 -10.15
C SER A 43 3.54 12.03 -8.85
N THR A 44 3.52 13.36 -8.69
CA THR A 44 4.11 14.02 -7.52
C THR A 44 3.35 13.64 -6.25
N ALA A 45 2.01 13.60 -6.30
CA ALA A 45 1.19 13.17 -5.18
C ALA A 45 1.47 11.70 -4.78
N TYR A 46 1.55 10.79 -5.76
CA TYR A 46 1.87 9.37 -5.49
C TYR A 46 3.30 9.17 -4.99
N ALA A 47 4.27 9.90 -5.54
CA ALA A 47 5.64 9.87 -5.08
C ALA A 47 5.76 10.33 -3.62
N TYR A 48 4.95 11.30 -3.20
CA TYR A 48 4.94 11.77 -1.82
C TYR A 48 4.48 10.69 -0.84
N VAL A 49 3.35 10.02 -1.10
CA VAL A 49 2.87 8.90 -0.27
C VAL A 49 3.87 7.73 -0.28
N THR A 50 4.46 7.44 -1.44
CA THR A 50 5.51 6.41 -1.56
C THR A 50 6.71 6.74 -0.69
N TYR A 51 7.17 7.99 -0.70
CA TYR A 51 8.27 8.46 0.13
C TYR A 51 7.95 8.31 1.62
N GLN A 52 6.75 8.72 2.06
CA GLN A 52 6.32 8.55 3.45
C GLN A 52 6.30 7.07 3.87
N THR A 53 5.78 6.19 3.00
CA THR A 53 5.73 4.75 3.23
C THR A 53 7.14 4.15 3.33
N ALA A 54 8.03 4.52 2.43
CA ALA A 54 9.43 4.10 2.45
C ALA A 54 10.17 4.61 3.70
N TYR A 55 9.90 5.85 4.11
CA TYR A 55 10.46 6.43 5.32
C TYR A 55 10.05 5.64 6.56
N LEU A 56 8.76 5.29 6.71
CA LEU A 56 8.27 4.46 7.81
C LEU A 56 8.91 3.08 7.78
N LYS A 57 8.99 2.43 6.62
CA LYS A 57 9.64 1.11 6.50
C LYS A 57 11.13 1.15 6.86
N ALA A 58 11.83 2.24 6.54
CA ALA A 58 13.26 2.36 6.80
C ALA A 58 13.58 2.69 8.27
N ASN A 59 12.76 3.52 8.92
CA ASN A 59 13.05 4.05 10.27
C ASN A 59 12.24 3.38 11.38
N TYR A 60 11.08 2.81 11.05
CA TYR A 60 10.16 2.12 11.96
C TYR A 60 9.73 0.76 11.37
N PRO A 61 10.68 -0.12 11.04
CA PRO A 61 10.41 -1.32 10.26
C PRO A 61 9.46 -2.30 10.97
N VAL A 62 9.52 -2.40 12.30
CA VAL A 62 8.69 -3.32 13.09
C VAL A 62 7.24 -2.85 13.09
N GLU A 63 7.03 -1.56 13.38
CA GLU A 63 5.72 -0.91 13.39
C GLU A 63 5.10 -0.89 12.00
N TYR A 64 5.89 -0.57 10.98
CA TYR A 64 5.45 -0.60 9.58
C TYR A 64 4.97 -1.99 9.17
N MET A 65 5.75 -3.03 9.47
CA MET A 65 5.37 -4.41 9.13
C MET A 65 4.16 -4.90 9.94
N ALA A 66 4.03 -4.52 11.21
CA ALA A 66 2.86 -4.82 12.02
C ALA A 66 1.58 -4.17 11.45
N ALA A 67 1.66 -2.90 11.04
CA ALA A 67 0.55 -2.21 10.37
C ALA A 67 0.20 -2.86 9.03
N LEU A 68 1.20 -3.26 8.23
CA LEU A 68 0.99 -3.91 6.94
C LEU A 68 0.32 -5.29 7.09
N LEU A 69 0.73 -6.06 8.09
CA LEU A 69 0.10 -7.34 8.43
C LEU A 69 -1.36 -7.15 8.86
N THR A 70 -1.62 -6.15 9.71
CA THR A 70 -2.96 -5.81 10.18
C THR A 70 -3.89 -5.40 9.04
N ALA A 71 -3.44 -4.51 8.16
CA ALA A 71 -4.22 -4.05 7.00
C ALA A 71 -4.59 -5.18 6.01
N ASN A 72 -3.90 -6.32 6.09
CA ASN A 72 -4.12 -7.47 5.21
C ASN A 72 -4.54 -8.74 5.98
N SER A 73 -4.97 -8.63 7.25
CA SER A 73 -5.27 -9.78 8.11
C SER A 73 -6.34 -10.73 7.54
N GLY A 74 -7.27 -10.20 6.73
CA GLY A 74 -8.30 -10.98 6.04
C GLY A 74 -7.82 -11.76 4.81
N ASP A 75 -6.58 -11.58 4.36
CA ASP A 75 -6.00 -12.22 3.17
C ASP A 75 -4.82 -13.10 3.58
N THR A 76 -5.07 -14.40 3.77
CA THR A 76 -4.08 -15.35 4.28
C THR A 76 -2.82 -15.42 3.40
N ASP A 77 -2.98 -15.34 2.08
CA ASP A 77 -1.83 -15.41 1.15
C ASP A 77 -0.93 -14.18 1.27
N LYS A 78 -1.51 -12.98 1.45
CA LYS A 78 -0.73 -11.77 1.70
C LYS A 78 -0.05 -11.81 3.06
N VAL A 79 -0.76 -12.26 4.10
CA VAL A 79 -0.19 -12.39 5.45
C VAL A 79 1.05 -13.29 5.41
N GLN A 80 1.00 -14.46 4.74
CA GLN A 80 2.15 -15.35 4.61
C GLN A 80 3.34 -14.71 3.87
N LYS A 81 3.08 -13.93 2.81
CA LYS A 81 4.13 -13.18 2.10
C LYS A 81 4.78 -12.12 2.99
N TYR A 82 3.99 -11.41 3.80
CA TYR A 82 4.52 -10.40 4.71
C TYR A 82 5.25 -11.01 5.90
N ILE A 83 4.80 -12.15 6.44
CA ILE A 83 5.54 -12.94 7.44
C ILE A 83 6.93 -13.31 6.90
N SER A 84 7.00 -13.82 5.67
CA SER A 84 8.28 -14.16 5.02
C SER A 84 9.19 -12.94 4.87
N THR A 85 8.61 -11.77 4.57
CA THR A 85 9.34 -10.50 4.48
C THR A 85 9.88 -10.08 5.84
N CYS A 86 9.10 -10.19 6.92
CA CYS A 86 9.55 -9.91 8.28
C CYS A 86 10.75 -10.77 8.65
N LEU A 87 10.69 -12.08 8.37
CA LEU A 87 11.80 -13.01 8.64
C LEU A 87 13.08 -12.60 7.89
N ASN A 88 12.97 -12.21 6.60
CA ASN A 88 14.11 -11.70 5.82
C ASN A 88 14.66 -10.37 6.36
N MET A 89 13.84 -9.58 7.04
CA MET A 89 14.23 -8.34 7.72
C MET A 89 14.74 -8.57 9.15
N ASN A 90 14.90 -9.84 9.59
CA ASN A 90 15.23 -10.23 10.96
C ASN A 90 14.21 -9.76 12.02
N ILE A 91 12.95 -9.58 11.62
CA ILE A 91 11.84 -9.25 12.51
C ILE A 91 11.15 -10.56 12.90
N GLN A 92 11.26 -10.93 14.17
CA GLN A 92 10.59 -12.12 14.69
C GLN A 92 9.10 -11.86 14.85
N ILE A 93 8.28 -12.82 14.43
CA ILE A 93 6.83 -12.82 14.71
C ILE A 93 6.57 -13.87 15.77
N GLU A 94 6.05 -13.44 16.91
CA GLU A 94 5.61 -14.33 17.99
C GLU A 94 4.21 -14.86 17.65
N PRO A 95 3.92 -16.15 17.93
CA PRO A 95 2.59 -16.71 17.72
C PRO A 95 1.53 -15.97 18.56
N PRO A 96 0.23 -16.13 18.23
CA PRO A 96 -0.82 -15.52 19.03
C PRO A 96 -0.79 -16.08 20.46
N ASP A 97 -0.93 -15.20 21.44
CA ASP A 97 -0.88 -15.50 22.86
C ASP A 97 -2.18 -15.03 23.52
N ILE A 98 -2.87 -15.92 24.23
CA ILE A 98 -4.18 -15.61 24.80
C ILE A 98 -4.16 -14.47 25.82
N ASN A 99 -3.01 -14.21 26.47
CA ASN A 99 -2.84 -13.19 27.49
C ASN A 99 -2.24 -11.89 26.92
N ARG A 100 -1.48 -11.97 25.83
CA ARG A 100 -0.74 -10.82 25.28
C ARG A 100 -1.31 -10.27 23.97
N SER A 101 -1.84 -11.12 23.09
CA SER A 101 -2.30 -10.70 21.76
C SER A 101 -3.55 -9.81 21.84
N GLY A 102 -3.62 -8.83 20.94
CA GLY A 102 -4.81 -8.03 20.68
C GLY A 102 -5.53 -8.48 19.42
N VAL A 103 -6.47 -7.65 18.95
CA VAL A 103 -7.12 -7.86 17.64
C VAL A 103 -6.09 -7.80 16.51
N ASP A 104 -5.22 -6.78 16.55
CA ASP A 104 -4.27 -6.45 15.48
C ASP A 104 -2.87 -6.95 15.79
N PHE A 105 -2.03 -7.03 14.74
CA PHE A 105 -0.60 -7.31 14.93
C PHE A 105 0.03 -6.17 15.71
N THR A 106 0.69 -6.50 16.82
CA THR A 106 1.19 -5.50 17.77
C THR A 106 2.72 -5.49 17.76
N PRO A 107 3.39 -4.36 17.46
CA PRO A 107 4.83 -4.26 17.58
C PRO A 107 5.25 -4.31 19.05
N SER A 108 6.29 -5.08 19.37
CA SER A 108 6.82 -5.26 20.72
C SER A 108 8.33 -5.49 20.65
N THR A 109 9.12 -4.51 21.10
CA THR A 109 10.60 -4.55 21.27
C THR A 109 11.33 -5.46 20.28
N GLY A 110 11.40 -5.05 19.01
CA GLY A 110 12.12 -5.78 17.95
C GLY A 110 11.36 -6.98 17.36
N LYS A 111 10.13 -7.22 17.80
CA LYS A 111 9.28 -8.33 17.38
C LYS A 111 7.86 -7.86 17.09
N ILE A 112 7.05 -8.73 16.50
CA ILE A 112 5.62 -8.50 16.26
C ILE A 112 4.84 -9.63 16.91
N LEU A 113 3.87 -9.29 17.75
CA LEU A 113 2.93 -10.23 18.31
C LEU A 113 1.75 -10.44 17.36
N PHE A 114 1.42 -11.70 17.06
CA PHE A 114 0.34 -12.03 16.15
C PHE A 114 -1.02 -11.54 16.67
N GLY A 115 -1.80 -10.89 15.80
CA GLY A 115 -3.15 -10.43 16.11
C GLY A 115 -4.21 -11.52 15.92
N PHE A 116 -5.22 -11.57 16.77
CA PHE A 116 -6.30 -12.55 16.67
C PHE A 116 -7.10 -12.44 15.36
N SER A 117 -7.15 -11.25 14.75
CA SER A 117 -7.84 -11.02 13.47
C SER A 117 -7.30 -11.87 12.31
N ALA A 118 -6.03 -12.31 12.39
CA ALA A 118 -5.40 -13.15 11.38
C ALA A 118 -5.42 -14.65 11.73
N VAL A 119 -6.04 -15.04 12.86
CA VAL A 119 -6.19 -16.44 13.23
C VAL A 119 -7.37 -17.04 12.46
N ARG A 120 -7.09 -18.11 11.72
CA ARG A 120 -8.10 -18.78 10.88
C ARG A 120 -9.27 -19.26 11.73
N ASN A 121 -10.48 -19.04 11.24
CA ASN A 121 -11.75 -19.43 11.86
C ASN A 121 -12.07 -18.73 13.19
N VAL A 122 -11.36 -17.64 13.54
CA VAL A 122 -11.69 -16.82 14.71
C VAL A 122 -12.40 -15.55 14.24
N GLY A 123 -13.70 -15.47 14.51
CA GLY A 123 -14.53 -14.31 14.16
C GLY A 123 -14.44 -13.19 15.20
N HIS A 124 -14.77 -11.96 14.80
CA HIS A 124 -14.73 -10.77 15.65
C HIS A 124 -15.44 -10.94 17.01
N ASN A 125 -16.60 -11.61 17.03
CA ASN A 125 -17.33 -11.86 18.28
C ASN A 125 -16.53 -12.74 19.26
N ALA A 126 -15.86 -13.79 18.74
CA ALA A 126 -15.02 -14.65 19.57
C ALA A 126 -13.80 -13.88 20.09
N ILE A 127 -13.19 -13.03 19.25
CA ILE A 127 -12.08 -12.16 19.68
C ILE A 127 -12.54 -11.21 20.79
N ALA A 128 -13.71 -10.59 20.65
CA ALA A 128 -14.26 -9.71 21.67
C ALA A 128 -14.45 -10.44 23.00
N CYS A 129 -15.04 -11.65 22.99
CA CYS A 129 -15.17 -12.46 24.20
C CYS A 129 -13.82 -12.83 24.83
N ILE A 130 -12.80 -13.15 24.03
CA ILE A 130 -11.45 -13.45 24.55
C ILE A 130 -10.85 -12.22 25.24
N LEU A 131 -11.02 -11.04 24.65
CA LEU A 131 -10.48 -9.80 25.19
C LEU A 131 -11.26 -9.32 26.43
N GLU A 132 -12.56 -9.55 26.49
CA GLU A 132 -13.38 -9.27 27.67
C GLU A 132 -13.04 -10.22 28.82
N ALA A 133 -12.76 -11.50 28.53
CA ALA A 133 -12.39 -12.48 29.54
C ALA A 133 -10.94 -12.36 30.06
N LYS A 134 -10.15 -11.42 29.53
CA LYS A 134 -8.76 -11.17 29.99
C LYS A 134 -8.68 -10.38 31.30
N ASP A 135 -9.79 -9.78 31.73
CA ASP A 135 -9.91 -9.02 32.99
C ASP A 135 -9.93 -9.91 34.23
#